data_AF-A0A225V0Q4-F1
#
_entry.id   AF-A0A225V0Q4-F1
#
_cell.length_a   1.000
_cell.length_b   1.000
_cell.length_c   1.000
_cell.angle_alpha   90.00
_cell.angle_beta   90.00
_cell.angle_gamma   90.00
#
_symmetry.space_group_name_H-M   'P 1'
#
loop_
_entity.id
_entity.type
_entity.pdbx_description
1 polymer ?
#
loop_
_entity_poly.entity_id
_entity_poly.type
_entity_poly.pdbx_seq_one_letter_code
_entity_poly.pdbx_strand_id
1 'polypeptide(L)'
;MKCEKVTHTSGKTPVERIRYHFSNKGTKRLKLRLITSVFRPALKPGKVREFKVKFAMWFYSTALVFHKVEHQTLSAAMQLLTPSSVTPTRQQLAGPYLTLVMTRFQLMLKLSEKLSTVATNAWTHINDQAVINYVLLFEDLTVFLETVYTGSTSHDAVFLADDLSRVLVKLRFLTVAAVVTDKHRHKSDGLDEDATRTP
;
A
#
# COMPACT_ATOMS: atom_id res chain seq x y z
N MET A 1 -75.74 6.51 -0.08
CA MET A 1 -74.49 5.92 0.45
C MET A 1 -74.29 4.55 -0.19
N LYS A 2 -73.27 4.38 -1.04
CA LYS A 2 -72.96 3.12 -1.74
C LYS A 2 -71.68 2.54 -1.12
N CYS A 3 -71.82 1.51 -0.29
CA CYS A 3 -70.70 0.72 0.25
C CYS A 3 -70.92 -0.79 0.01
N GLU A 4 -71.41 -1.17 -1.18
CA GLU A 4 -71.82 -2.55 -1.45
C GLU A 4 -71.24 -3.17 -2.72
N LYS A 5 -70.20 -2.57 -3.31
CA LYS A 5 -69.55 -3.14 -4.49
C LYS A 5 -68.05 -3.02 -4.35
N VAL A 6 -67.39 -4.04 -3.82
CA VAL A 6 -66.21 -4.76 -4.37
C VAL A 6 -65.77 -5.80 -3.33
N THR A 7 -66.53 -6.86 -3.13
CA THR A 7 -66.04 -8.02 -2.34
C THR A 7 -66.50 -9.38 -2.87
N HIS A 8 -66.99 -9.51 -4.12
CA HIS A 8 -67.41 -10.82 -4.63
C HIS A 8 -67.15 -11.03 -6.13
N THR A 9 -65.93 -10.81 -6.60
CA THR A 9 -65.58 -11.12 -8.01
C THR A 9 -64.83 -12.43 -8.22
N SER A 10 -64.51 -13.20 -7.17
CA SER A 10 -63.71 -14.44 -7.35
C SER A 10 -64.26 -15.72 -6.74
N GLY A 11 -65.43 -15.71 -6.07
CA GLY A 11 -66.08 -16.92 -5.55
C GLY A 11 -65.25 -17.77 -4.57
N LYS A 12 -64.17 -17.24 -3.98
CA LYS A 12 -63.26 -18.00 -3.11
C LYS A 12 -63.49 -17.65 -1.65
N THR A 13 -63.52 -18.67 -0.80
CA THR A 13 -63.59 -18.52 0.66
C THR A 13 -62.37 -17.76 1.20
N PRO A 14 -62.44 -17.16 2.40
CA PRO A 14 -61.30 -16.47 3.01
C PRO A 14 -60.05 -17.36 3.09
N VAL A 15 -60.22 -18.64 3.41
CA VAL A 15 -59.13 -19.63 3.51
C VAL A 15 -58.48 -19.89 2.15
N GLU A 16 -59.27 -19.95 1.07
CA GLU A 16 -58.75 -20.13 -0.29
C GLU A 16 -58.00 -18.89 -0.80
N ARG A 17 -58.43 -17.68 -0.40
CA ARG A 17 -57.66 -16.45 -0.67
C ARG A 17 -56.33 -16.45 0.05
N ILE A 18 -56.30 -16.91 1.29
CA ILE A 18 -55.06 -17.04 2.07
C ILE A 18 -54.15 -18.08 1.42
N ARG A 19 -54.65 -19.28 1.10
CA ARG A 19 -53.86 -20.30 0.39
C ARG A 19 -53.33 -19.79 -0.95
N TYR A 20 -54.16 -19.13 -1.74
CA TYR A 20 -53.74 -18.52 -3.01
C TYR A 20 -52.65 -17.46 -2.80
N HIS A 21 -52.76 -16.63 -1.75
CA HIS A 21 -51.74 -15.64 -1.42
C HIS A 21 -50.41 -16.28 -0.99
N PHE A 22 -50.44 -17.45 -0.34
CA PHE A 22 -49.24 -18.21 0.01
C PHE A 22 -48.65 -18.98 -1.18
N SER A 23 -49.49 -19.57 -2.04
CA SER A 23 -49.05 -20.35 -3.20
C SER A 23 -48.58 -19.48 -4.39
N ASN A 24 -49.15 -18.27 -4.56
CA ASN A 24 -48.79 -17.35 -5.64
C ASN A 24 -47.79 -16.25 -5.23
N LYS A 25 -47.10 -16.38 -4.08
CA LYS A 25 -45.92 -15.54 -3.76
C LYS A 25 -44.69 -15.97 -4.56
N GLY A 26 -44.81 -16.01 -5.88
CA GLY A 26 -43.69 -15.95 -6.81
C GLY A 26 -43.52 -14.51 -7.28
N THR A 27 -42.33 -13.94 -7.10
CA THR A 27 -41.78 -12.75 -7.81
C THR A 27 -42.19 -11.32 -7.41
N LYS A 28 -42.49 -11.01 -6.15
CA LYS A 28 -42.50 -9.60 -5.66
C LYS A 28 -41.78 -9.33 -4.34
N ARG A 29 -40.80 -10.15 -3.94
CA ARG A 29 -39.75 -9.61 -3.07
C ARG A 29 -38.85 -8.76 -3.95
N LEU A 30 -39.06 -7.44 -3.93
CA LEU A 30 -38.01 -6.50 -4.30
C LEU A 30 -36.75 -6.97 -3.57
N LYS A 31 -35.72 -7.35 -4.33
CA LYS A 31 -34.38 -7.55 -3.77
C LYS A 31 -34.01 -6.21 -3.14
N LEU A 32 -34.24 -6.08 -1.83
CA LEU A 32 -33.64 -5.00 -1.06
C LEU A 32 -32.15 -5.13 -1.34
N ARG A 33 -31.57 -4.14 -2.01
CA ARG A 33 -30.11 -3.99 -2.05
C ARG A 33 -29.70 -4.02 -0.59
N LEU A 34 -28.85 -4.97 -0.22
CA LEU A 34 -28.23 -5.00 1.09
C LEU A 34 -27.67 -3.59 1.32
N ILE A 35 -28.24 -2.82 2.26
CA ILE A 35 -27.80 -1.47 2.56
C ILE A 35 -26.47 -1.63 3.31
N THR A 36 -25.39 -1.89 2.58
CA THR A 36 -24.02 -1.88 3.10
C THR A 36 -23.48 -0.46 3.19
N SER A 37 -24.24 0.55 2.74
CA SER A 37 -23.77 1.93 2.61
C SER A 37 -23.66 2.70 3.92
N VAL A 38 -24.14 2.15 5.05
CA VAL A 38 -24.06 2.84 6.36
C VAL A 38 -22.77 2.49 7.10
N PHE A 39 -22.16 1.34 6.80
CA PHE A 39 -20.92 0.93 7.44
C PHE A 39 -19.75 1.16 6.49
N ARG A 40 -18.93 2.18 6.79
CA ARG A 40 -17.62 2.31 6.16
C ARG A 40 -16.82 1.05 6.53
N PRO A 41 -16.39 0.24 5.54
CA PRO A 41 -15.69 -1.00 5.82
C PRO A 41 -14.40 -0.73 6.59
N ALA A 42 -13.98 -1.71 7.39
CA ALA A 42 -12.73 -1.61 8.12
C ALA A 42 -11.55 -1.41 7.16
N LEU A 43 -10.61 -0.53 7.52
CA LEU A 43 -9.38 -0.37 6.75
C LEU A 43 -8.64 -1.71 6.71
N LYS A 44 -8.23 -2.13 5.50
CA LYS A 44 -7.33 -3.27 5.33
C LYS A 44 -6.02 -3.02 6.11
N PRO A 45 -5.36 -4.05 6.67
CA PRO A 45 -4.14 -3.87 7.46
C PRO A 45 -3.06 -3.02 6.78
N GLY A 46 -2.85 -3.18 5.48
CA GLY A 46 -1.91 -2.36 4.69
C GLY A 46 -2.25 -0.87 4.68
N LYS A 47 -3.54 -0.52 4.60
CA LYS A 47 -4.01 0.87 4.64
C LYS A 47 -3.95 1.48 6.04
N VAL A 48 -4.11 0.68 7.10
CA VAL A 48 -3.89 1.13 8.48
C VAL A 48 -2.42 1.54 8.68
N ARG A 49 -1.47 0.73 8.19
CA ARG A 49 -0.04 1.08 8.25
C ARG A 49 0.26 2.37 7.49
N GLU A 50 -0.25 2.50 6.28
CA GLU A 50 -0.06 3.71 5.46
C GLU A 50 -0.61 4.96 6.17
N PHE A 51 -1.82 4.86 6.74
CA PHE A 51 -2.42 5.92 7.55
C PHE A 51 -1.51 6.32 8.72
N LYS A 52 -1.02 5.36 9.51
CA LYS A 52 -0.17 5.65 10.68
C LYS A 52 1.14 6.34 10.30
N VAL A 53 1.76 5.95 9.18
CA VAL A 53 2.98 6.61 8.67
C VAL A 53 2.70 8.04 8.24
N LYS A 54 1.60 8.28 7.49
CA LYS A 54 1.21 9.63 7.06
C LYS A 54 0.84 10.52 8.25
N PHE A 55 0.14 9.96 9.23
CA PHE A 55 -0.20 10.65 10.47
C PHE A 55 1.05 11.05 11.24
N ALA A 56 2.02 10.14 11.39
CA ALA A 56 3.29 10.44 12.06
C ALA A 56 4.11 11.51 11.32
N MET A 57 4.09 11.50 9.98
CA MET A 57 4.72 12.53 9.16
C MET A 57 4.13 13.92 9.44
N TRP A 58 2.80 14.04 9.39
CA TRP A 58 2.10 15.29 9.71
C TRP A 58 2.40 15.76 11.14
N PHE A 59 2.38 14.83 12.09
CA PHE A 59 2.66 15.11 13.50
C PHE A 59 4.07 15.67 13.71
N TYR A 60 5.07 15.06 13.07
CA TYR A 60 6.46 15.49 13.12
C TYR A 60 6.67 16.84 12.41
N SER A 61 6.12 17.02 11.21
CA SER A 61 6.30 18.24 10.42
C SER A 61 5.64 19.48 11.03
N THR A 62 4.64 19.29 11.89
CA THR A 62 3.92 20.37 12.58
C THR A 62 4.37 20.58 14.03
N ALA A 63 5.41 19.86 14.46
CA ALA A 63 5.95 19.93 15.82
C ALA A 63 4.89 19.74 16.92
N LEU A 64 3.95 18.82 16.73
CA LEU A 64 2.91 18.55 17.72
C LEU A 64 3.46 17.81 18.94
N VAL A 65 2.86 18.07 20.11
CA VAL A 65 3.27 17.44 21.38
C VAL A 65 2.62 16.06 21.52
N PHE A 66 3.43 15.04 21.85
CA PHE A 66 3.02 13.62 21.88
C PHE A 66 1.70 13.30 22.59
N HIS A 67 1.36 14.00 23.67
CA HIS A 67 0.10 13.75 24.39
C HIS A 67 -1.16 14.06 23.54
N LYS A 68 -1.03 14.85 22.47
CA LYS A 68 -2.13 15.17 21.56
C LYS A 68 -2.58 14.00 20.70
N VAL A 69 -1.75 12.98 20.49
CA VAL A 69 -2.12 11.83 19.64
C VAL A 69 -3.20 10.94 20.26
N GLU A 70 -3.30 10.95 21.58
CA GLU A 70 -4.28 10.18 22.36
C GLU A 70 -5.43 11.07 22.85
N HIS A 71 -5.52 12.32 22.37
CA HIS A 71 -6.58 13.23 22.80
C HIS A 71 -7.95 12.74 22.30
N GLN A 72 -8.94 12.73 23.20
CA GLN A 72 -10.26 12.16 22.93
C GLN A 72 -10.97 12.80 21.74
N THR A 73 -10.83 14.11 21.55
CA THR A 73 -11.45 14.81 20.41
C THR A 73 -10.83 14.41 19.07
N LEU A 74 -9.54 14.11 19.03
CA LEU A 74 -8.88 13.58 17.84
C LEU A 74 -9.39 12.17 17.54
N SER A 75 -9.46 11.30 18.56
CA SER A 75 -10.01 9.96 18.41
C SER A 75 -11.46 9.99 17.89
N ALA A 76 -12.30 10.87 18.45
CA ALA A 76 -13.68 11.05 18.02
C ALA A 76 -13.76 11.56 16.57
N ALA A 77 -12.94 12.54 16.19
CA ALA A 77 -12.88 13.05 14.82
C ALA A 77 -12.45 11.97 13.82
N MET A 78 -11.49 11.13 14.18
CA MET A 78 -11.04 10.01 13.35
C MET A 78 -12.13 8.95 13.19
N GLN A 79 -12.83 8.61 14.28
CA GLN A 79 -13.95 7.65 14.25
C GLN A 79 -15.09 8.11 13.33
N LEU A 80 -15.36 9.41 13.21
CA LEU A 80 -16.32 9.96 12.24
C LEU A 80 -15.90 9.70 10.78
N LEU A 81 -14.61 9.76 10.49
CA LEU A 81 -14.09 9.52 9.14
C LEU A 81 -14.07 8.04 8.80
N THR A 82 -13.67 7.19 9.75
CA THR A 82 -13.71 5.74 9.59
C THR A 82 -13.80 5.09 10.97
N PRO A 83 -14.83 4.27 11.25
CA PRO A 83 -14.98 3.62 12.56
C PRO A 83 -13.81 2.70 12.94
N SER A 84 -13.05 2.26 11.93
CA SER A 84 -11.85 1.42 12.05
C SER A 84 -10.55 2.19 12.05
N SER A 85 -10.58 3.53 12.01
CA SER A 85 -9.37 4.33 12.08
C SER A 85 -8.78 4.22 13.49
N VAL A 86 -7.61 3.60 13.56
CA VAL A 86 -6.85 3.48 14.81
C VAL A 86 -5.69 4.45 14.72
N THR A 87 -5.77 5.56 15.45
CA THR A 87 -4.63 6.45 15.65
C THR A 87 -3.49 5.66 16.30
N PRO A 88 -2.23 5.95 15.94
CA PRO A 88 -1.10 5.32 16.61
C PRO A 88 -1.11 5.73 18.09
N THR A 89 -0.79 4.79 18.97
CA THR A 89 -0.56 5.14 20.39
C THR A 89 0.68 6.01 20.51
N ARG A 90 0.82 6.72 21.63
CA ARG A 90 2.01 7.53 21.92
C ARG A 90 3.30 6.72 21.80
N GLN A 91 3.30 5.47 22.29
CA GLN A 91 4.45 4.57 22.18
C GLN A 91 4.74 4.16 20.74
N GLN A 92 3.71 3.79 19.98
CA GLN A 92 3.87 3.46 18.55
C GLN A 92 4.41 4.66 17.76
N LEU A 93 3.88 5.85 18.06
CA LEU A 93 4.29 7.09 17.45
C LEU A 93 5.75 7.40 17.78
N ALA A 94 6.12 7.44 19.06
CA ALA A 94 7.48 7.78 19.51
C ALA A 94 8.55 6.74 19.12
N GLY A 95 8.16 5.48 18.92
CA GLY A 95 9.07 4.42 18.51
C GLY A 95 9.21 4.32 16.97
N PRO A 96 8.69 3.25 16.35
CA PRO A 96 9.01 2.91 14.96
C PRO A 96 8.56 3.97 13.95
N TYR A 97 7.47 4.69 14.21
CA TYR A 97 6.95 5.67 13.25
C TYR A 97 7.76 6.97 13.25
N LEU A 98 8.15 7.51 14.41
CA LEU A 98 8.96 8.72 14.47
C LEU A 98 10.34 8.49 13.87
N THR A 99 11.01 7.39 14.20
CA THR A 99 12.33 7.07 13.64
C THR A 99 12.29 7.00 12.11
N LEU A 100 11.29 6.29 11.56
CA LEU A 100 11.07 6.19 10.12
C LEU A 100 10.85 7.57 9.47
N VAL A 101 9.99 8.38 10.08
CA VAL A 101 9.62 9.72 9.59
C VAL A 101 10.77 10.69 9.70
N MET A 102 11.52 10.68 10.80
CA MET A 102 12.64 11.56 11.05
C MET A 102 13.75 11.33 10.03
N THR A 103 14.16 10.07 9.80
CA THR A 103 15.16 9.74 8.79
C THR A 103 14.71 10.19 7.40
N ARG A 104 13.43 9.94 7.06
CA ARG A 104 12.87 10.37 5.77
C ARG A 104 12.82 11.89 5.64
N PHE A 105 12.44 12.62 6.69
CA PHE A 105 12.33 14.06 6.69
C PHE A 105 13.69 14.75 6.66
N GLN A 106 14.67 14.24 7.40
CA GLN A 106 16.05 14.72 7.33
C GLN A 106 16.64 14.52 5.93
N LEU A 107 16.35 13.38 5.30
CA LEU A 107 16.76 13.10 3.93
C LEU A 107 16.06 14.03 2.94
N MET A 108 14.75 14.29 3.11
CA MET A 108 14.02 15.31 2.36
C MET A 108 14.67 16.69 2.47
N LEU A 109 14.97 17.16 3.68
CA LEU A 109 15.57 18.48 3.88
C LEU A 109 16.99 18.57 3.29
N LYS A 110 17.82 17.55 3.52
CA LYS A 110 19.21 17.55 3.05
C LYS A 110 19.33 17.51 1.54
N LEU A 111 18.37 16.85 0.87
CA LEU A 111 18.37 16.54 -0.55
C LEU A 111 17.26 17.25 -1.33
N SER A 112 16.53 18.18 -0.70
CA SER A 112 15.51 18.98 -1.38
C SER A 112 16.16 19.70 -2.56
N GLU A 113 15.57 19.57 -3.75
CA GLU A 113 16.03 20.20 -5.00
C GLU A 113 17.44 19.79 -5.47
N LYS A 114 18.06 18.82 -4.80
CA LYS A 114 19.39 18.31 -5.15
C LYS A 114 19.30 17.07 -6.02
N LEU A 115 20.23 16.98 -6.97
CA LEU A 115 20.37 15.83 -7.86
C LEU A 115 21.08 14.70 -7.12
N SER A 116 20.36 13.62 -6.84
CA SER A 116 20.91 12.44 -6.16
C SER A 116 21.11 11.27 -7.13
N THR A 117 22.02 10.38 -6.81
CA THR A 117 22.28 9.16 -7.57
C THR A 117 21.85 7.94 -6.76
N VAL A 118 21.13 7.01 -7.38
CA VAL A 118 20.85 5.70 -6.75
C VAL A 118 21.90 4.71 -7.26
N ALA A 119 22.65 4.11 -6.35
CA ALA A 119 23.54 3.00 -6.67
C ALA A 119 22.85 1.67 -6.31
N THR A 120 22.98 0.68 -7.18
CA THR A 120 22.57 -0.69 -6.91
C THR A 120 23.73 -1.65 -7.13
N ASN A 121 23.85 -2.60 -6.21
CA ASN A 121 24.84 -3.67 -6.28
C ASN A 121 24.15 -5.01 -6.08
N ALA A 122 24.40 -5.95 -6.98
CA ALA A 122 23.87 -7.31 -6.90
C ALA A 122 25.00 -8.30 -6.58
N TRP A 123 24.75 -9.18 -5.63
CA TRP A 123 25.71 -10.21 -5.24
C TRP A 123 24.99 -11.49 -4.79
N THR A 124 25.69 -12.61 -4.83
CA THR A 124 25.15 -13.91 -4.41
C THR A 124 25.62 -14.23 -3.00
N HIS A 125 24.68 -14.43 -2.09
CA HIS A 125 24.94 -14.91 -0.74
C HIS A 125 25.49 -16.35 -0.78
N ILE A 126 26.22 -16.76 0.26
CA ILE A 126 26.83 -18.12 0.40
C ILE A 126 25.80 -19.26 0.29
N ASN A 127 24.50 -18.96 0.46
CA ASN A 127 23.41 -19.92 0.37
C ASN A 127 22.74 -19.92 -1.02
N ASP A 128 23.44 -19.47 -2.06
CA ASP A 128 22.93 -19.30 -3.44
C ASP A 128 21.68 -18.42 -3.54
N GLN A 129 21.50 -17.50 -2.59
CA GLN A 129 20.45 -16.49 -2.65
C GLN A 129 21.00 -15.23 -3.28
N ALA A 130 20.40 -14.79 -4.37
CA ALA A 130 20.78 -13.53 -4.98
C ALA A 130 20.18 -12.36 -4.18
N VAL A 131 21.02 -11.32 -4.02
CA VAL A 131 20.77 -10.19 -3.13
C VAL A 131 21.07 -8.91 -3.88
N ILE A 132 20.13 -7.97 -3.82
CA ILE A 132 20.27 -6.64 -4.42
C ILE A 132 20.23 -5.59 -3.32
N ASN A 133 21.25 -4.74 -3.27
CA ASN A 133 21.36 -3.63 -2.33
C ASN A 133 21.12 -2.31 -3.06
N TYR A 134 20.28 -1.44 -2.48
CA TYR A 134 20.02 -0.10 -2.97
C TYR A 134 20.56 0.95 -2.01
N VAL A 135 21.32 1.90 -2.54
CA VAL A 135 21.96 2.97 -1.79
C VAL A 135 21.71 4.29 -2.51
N LEU A 136 21.43 5.35 -1.76
CA LEU A 136 21.35 6.71 -2.26
C LEU A 136 22.66 7.43 -1.98
N LEU A 137 23.21 8.06 -3.01
CA LEU A 137 24.46 8.81 -2.98
C LEU A 137 24.17 10.28 -3.31
N PHE A 138 24.71 11.17 -2.49
CA PHE A 138 24.71 12.61 -2.75
C PHE A 138 25.93 13.24 -2.07
N GLU A 139 26.89 13.76 -2.84
CA GLU A 139 28.17 14.25 -2.30
C GLU A 139 28.78 13.21 -1.34
N ASP A 140 29.06 13.58 -0.09
CA ASP A 140 29.62 12.69 0.94
C ASP A 140 28.55 11.89 1.69
N LEU A 141 27.26 12.10 1.37
CA LEU A 141 26.15 11.40 2.00
C LEU A 141 25.88 10.07 1.30
N THR A 142 26.07 8.99 2.05
CA THR A 142 25.68 7.63 1.65
C THR A 142 24.53 7.15 2.54
N VAL A 143 23.39 6.83 1.93
CA VAL A 143 22.21 6.33 2.65
C VAL A 143 21.82 4.97 2.12
N PHE A 144 21.92 3.96 2.97
CA PHE A 144 21.35 2.65 2.68
C PHE A 144 19.81 2.74 2.62
N LEU A 145 19.23 2.30 1.50
CA LEU A 145 17.78 2.34 1.28
C LEU A 145 17.14 1.02 1.69
N GLU A 146 17.54 -0.07 1.04
CA GLU A 146 17.06 -1.42 1.33
C GLU A 146 17.92 -2.50 0.67
N THR A 147 17.76 -3.72 1.18
CA THR A 147 18.27 -4.96 0.58
C THR A 147 17.07 -5.83 0.20
N VAL A 148 17.13 -6.44 -0.98
CA VAL A 148 16.12 -7.37 -1.49
C VAL A 148 16.76 -8.73 -1.71
N TYR A 149 16.18 -9.76 -1.12
CA TYR A 149 16.49 -11.15 -1.42
C TYR A 149 15.57 -11.61 -2.53
N THR A 150 16.13 -11.88 -3.69
CA THR A 150 15.39 -12.19 -4.92
C THR A 150 15.29 -13.68 -5.18
N GLY A 151 16.06 -14.51 -4.46
CA GLY A 151 16.14 -15.95 -4.65
C GLY A 151 17.04 -16.34 -5.82
N SER A 152 16.82 -17.53 -6.39
CA SER A 152 17.63 -18.15 -7.47
C SER A 152 17.32 -17.62 -8.88
N THR A 153 16.50 -16.58 -9.01
CA THR A 153 16.10 -16.04 -10.31
C THR A 153 17.18 -15.14 -10.89
N SER A 154 17.64 -15.52 -12.09
CA SER A 154 18.42 -14.69 -13.00
C SER A 154 17.95 -13.23 -12.97
N HIS A 155 18.87 -12.29 -12.69
CA HIS A 155 18.61 -10.85 -12.74
C HIS A 155 18.74 -10.36 -14.17
N ASP A 156 17.73 -10.62 -14.99
CA ASP A 156 17.65 -9.97 -16.30
C ASP A 156 17.46 -8.45 -16.14
N ALA A 157 17.75 -7.71 -17.21
CA ALA A 157 17.67 -6.25 -17.19
C ALA A 157 16.24 -5.75 -16.91
N VAL A 158 15.22 -6.53 -17.28
CA VAL A 158 13.80 -6.20 -17.08
C VAL A 158 13.45 -6.25 -15.61
N PHE A 159 13.82 -7.33 -14.92
CA PHE A 159 13.62 -7.49 -13.50
C PHE A 159 14.30 -6.36 -12.70
N LEU A 160 15.54 -6.03 -13.06
CA LEU A 160 16.28 -4.94 -12.41
C LEU A 160 15.60 -3.58 -12.63
N ALA A 161 15.07 -3.31 -13.82
CA ALA A 161 14.36 -2.07 -14.13
C ALA A 161 13.04 -1.95 -13.34
N ASP A 162 12.28 -3.04 -13.23
CA ASP A 162 11.04 -3.09 -12.46
C ASP A 162 11.30 -2.92 -10.96
N ASP A 163 12.30 -3.62 -10.42
CA ASP A 163 12.64 -3.52 -9.00
C ASP A 163 13.21 -2.13 -8.65
N LEU A 164 14.03 -1.57 -9.54
CA LEU A 164 14.49 -0.19 -9.42
C LEU A 164 13.32 0.80 -9.44
N SER A 165 12.34 0.62 -10.33
CA SER A 165 11.15 1.47 -10.39
C SER A 165 10.38 1.44 -9.06
N ARG A 166 10.25 0.26 -8.43
CA ARG A 166 9.65 0.10 -7.10
C ARG A 166 10.42 0.89 -6.02
N VAL A 167 11.75 0.94 -6.08
CA VAL A 167 12.58 1.75 -5.18
C VAL A 167 12.37 3.24 -5.42
N LEU A 168 12.42 3.68 -6.69
CA LEU A 168 12.29 5.10 -7.06
C LEU A 168 10.92 5.67 -6.69
N VAL A 169 9.85 4.87 -6.72
CA VAL A 169 8.52 5.29 -6.22
C VAL A 169 8.56 5.73 -4.75
N LYS A 170 9.43 5.13 -3.93
CA LYS A 170 9.58 5.52 -2.51
C LYS A 170 10.29 6.85 -2.35
N LEU A 171 11.07 7.26 -3.36
CA LEU A 171 11.93 8.45 -3.41
C LEU A 171 11.36 9.61 -4.23
N ARG A 172 10.07 9.60 -4.60
CA ARG A 172 9.40 10.66 -5.40
C ARG A 172 9.48 12.08 -4.85
N PHE A 173 9.97 12.24 -3.62
CA PHE A 173 10.23 13.54 -2.99
C PHE A 173 11.64 14.08 -3.30
N LEU A 174 12.45 13.34 -4.04
CA LEU A 174 13.80 13.68 -4.47
C LEU A 174 13.87 13.76 -5.99
N THR A 175 14.88 14.47 -6.49
CA THR A 175 15.27 14.43 -7.89
C THR A 175 16.42 13.43 -8.05
N VAL A 176 16.11 12.26 -8.61
CA VAL A 176 17.13 11.26 -8.94
C VAL A 176 17.65 11.54 -10.34
N ALA A 177 18.93 11.90 -10.47
CA ALA A 177 19.55 12.26 -11.74
C ALA A 177 20.13 11.05 -12.48
N ALA A 178 20.56 10.04 -11.74
CA ALA A 178 21.22 8.87 -12.30
C ALA A 178 20.98 7.63 -11.45
N VAL A 179 21.05 6.49 -12.11
CA VAL A 179 21.15 5.19 -11.45
C VAL A 179 22.44 4.52 -11.91
N VAL A 180 23.23 4.06 -10.95
CA VAL A 180 24.48 3.34 -11.19
C VAL A 180 24.26 1.88 -10.82
N THR A 181 24.43 0.99 -11.77
CA THR A 181 24.39 -0.46 -11.54
C THR A 181 25.80 -1.01 -11.69
N ASP A 182 26.08 -2.14 -11.03
CA ASP A 182 27.25 -2.90 -11.43
C ASP A 182 27.10 -3.43 -12.87
N LYS A 183 28.22 -3.88 -13.44
CA LYS A 183 28.26 -4.48 -14.77
C LYS A 183 28.30 -5.99 -14.63
N HIS A 184 27.22 -6.63 -14.19
CA HIS A 184 27.09 -8.08 -14.34
C HIS A 184 27.02 -8.44 -15.83
N ARG A 185 28.13 -8.94 -16.38
CA ARG A 185 28.10 -9.70 -17.64
C ARG A 185 27.25 -10.94 -17.37
N HIS A 186 26.01 -10.97 -17.84
CA HIS A 186 25.37 -12.24 -18.14
C HIS A 186 26.31 -12.99 -19.07
N LYS A 187 26.81 -14.14 -18.62
CA LYS A 187 27.72 -15.00 -19.37
C LYS A 187 26.91 -15.73 -20.46
N SER A 188 26.31 -14.98 -21.37
CA SER A 188 25.88 -15.47 -22.67
C SER A 188 26.81 -14.82 -23.68
N ASP A 189 27.82 -15.57 -24.08
CA ASP A 189 28.30 -15.70 -25.45
C ASP A 189 29.66 -16.40 -25.38
N GLY A 190 29.61 -17.72 -25.54
CA GLY A 190 30.76 -18.43 -26.06
C GLY A 190 30.87 -18.07 -27.54
N LEU A 191 31.64 -17.04 -27.85
CA LEU A 191 32.24 -16.80 -29.15
C LEU A 191 33.59 -16.08 -28.93
N ASP A 192 34.62 -16.70 -29.49
CA ASP A 192 36.01 -16.28 -29.67
C ASP A 192 36.92 -16.15 -28.43
N GLU A 193 37.30 -17.31 -27.89
CA GLU A 193 38.73 -17.56 -27.73
C GLU A 193 39.24 -18.15 -29.04
N ASP A 194 39.79 -17.31 -29.92
CA ASP A 194 40.77 -17.79 -30.89
C ASP A 194 42.04 -16.93 -30.85
N ALA A 195 43.13 -17.65 -31.02
CA ALA A 195 44.52 -17.35 -30.80
C ALA A 195 44.99 -15.96 -31.22
N THR A 196 45.69 -15.29 -30.32
CA THR A 196 47.00 -14.71 -30.64
C THR A 196 47.95 -14.90 -29.46
N ARG A 197 48.43 -16.13 -29.34
CA ARG A 197 49.72 -16.41 -28.71
C ARG A 197 50.81 -16.23 -29.75
N THR A 198 51.94 -15.72 -29.27
CA THR A 198 53.33 -15.80 -29.78
C THR A 198 53.89 -14.61 -30.57
N PRO A 199 55.22 -14.43 -30.54
CA PRO A 199 56.25 -14.98 -29.63
C PRO A 199 56.71 -14.00 -28.55
#